data_AF-A0A2M6ZF74-F1
#
_entry.id   AF-A0A2M6ZF74-F1
#
_cell.length_a   1.000
_cell.length_b   1.000
_cell.length_c   1.000
_cell.angle_alpha   90.00
_cell.angle_beta   90.00
_cell.angle_gamma   90.00
#
_symmetry.space_group_name_H-M   'P 1'
#
loop_
_entity.id
_entity.type
_entity.pdbx_description
1 polymer ?
#
loop_
_entity_poly.entity_id
_entity_poly.type
_entity_poly.pdbx_seq_one_letter_code
_entity_poly.pdbx_strand_id
1 'polypeptide(L)' 'MAIPFVSFAEKKPNSGSRWKVNFTRQRQSGKEKNKEISGWRFTAGNNLSPDKFGFLLFR' A
#
# COMPACT_ATOMS: atom_id res chain seq x y z
N MET A 1 4.94 -11.64 3.41
CA MET A 1 4.77 -10.86 4.66
C MET A 1 3.35 -11.08 5.14
N ALA A 2 3.15 -11.45 6.41
CA ALA A 2 1.83 -11.50 7.03
C ALA A 2 1.71 -10.28 7.95
N ILE A 3 0.66 -9.47 7.77
CA ILE A 3 0.40 -8.32 8.63
C ILE A 3 -0.76 -8.69 9.56
N PRO A 4 -0.52 -8.86 10.87
CA PRO A 4 -1.57 -9.28 11.79
C PRO A 4 -2.58 -8.14 12.00
N PHE A 5 -3.87 -8.44 11.97
CA PHE A 5 -4.91 -7.41 12.07
C PHE A 5 -4.88 -6.62 13.38
N VAL A 6 -4.37 -7.21 14.47
CA VAL A 6 -4.14 -6.51 15.75
C VAL A 6 -3.21 -5.30 15.65
N SER A 7 -2.42 -5.19 14.59
CA SER A 7 -1.52 -4.04 14.34
C SER A 7 -2.25 -2.80 13.82
N PHE A 8 -3.47 -2.97 13.33
CA PHE A 8 -4.38 -1.87 13.02
C PHE A 8 -5.30 -1.74 14.22
N ALA A 9 -5.50 -0.54 14.77
CA ALA A 9 -6.46 -0.32 15.86
C ALA A 9 -7.94 -0.54 15.43
N GLU A 10 -8.16 -1.35 14.39
CA GLU A 10 -9.42 -1.68 13.77
C GLU A 10 -9.79 -3.14 14.03
N LYS A 11 -11.09 -3.43 13.94
CA LYS A 11 -11.60 -4.80 14.02
C LYS A 11 -11.14 -5.59 12.79
N LYS A 12 -10.91 -6.89 12.98
CA LYS A 12 -10.66 -7.84 11.88
C LYS A 12 -11.71 -7.65 10.76
N PRO A 13 -11.32 -7.62 9.48
CA PRO A 13 -12.28 -7.47 8.39
C PRO A 13 -13.24 -8.66 8.35
N ASN A 14 -14.52 -8.37 8.13
CA ASN A 14 -15.56 -9.37 7.88
C ASN A 14 -15.58 -9.75 6.39
N SER A 15 -16.14 -10.92 6.04
CA SER A 15 -16.40 -11.26 4.63
C SER A 15 -17.28 -10.18 3.98
N GLY A 16 -16.90 -9.75 2.77
CA GLY A 16 -17.50 -8.63 2.05
C GLY A 16 -16.92 -7.25 2.39
N SER A 17 -16.06 -7.13 3.42
CA SER A 17 -15.43 -5.86 3.77
C SER A 17 -14.52 -5.36 2.66
N ARG A 18 -14.46 -4.03 2.48
CA ARG A 18 -13.62 -3.38 1.45
C ARG A 18 -12.66 -2.39 2.09
N TRP A 19 -11.37 -2.60 1.90
CA TRP A 19 -10.35 -1.67 2.38
C TRP A 19 -9.66 -0.97 1.20
N LYS A 20 -9.25 0.28 1.42
CA LYS A 20 -8.38 0.98 0.48
C LYS A 20 -6.93 0.59 0.76
N VAL A 21 -6.22 0.09 -0.25
CA VAL A 21 -4.82 -0.33 -0.11
C VAL A 21 -3.96 0.16 -1.27
N ASN A 22 -2.67 0.34 -1.00
CA ASN A 22 -1.66 0.56 -2.03
C ASN A 22 -0.44 -0.31 -1.71
N PHE A 23 0.16 -0.89 -2.75
CA PHE A 23 1.41 -1.63 -2.62
C PHE A 23 2.48 -0.89 -3.40
N THR A 24 3.54 -0.49 -2.70
CA THR A 24 4.66 0.25 -3.29
C THR A 24 5.96 -0.51 -3.12
N ARG A 25 6.77 -0.51 -4.18
CA ARG A 25 8.14 -0.99 -4.17
C ARG A 25 9.06 0.22 -4.24
N GLN A 26 9.98 0.31 -3.28
CA GLN A 26 11.07 1.27 -3.32
C GLN A 26 12.37 0.54 -3.67
N ARG A 27 13.07 1.01 -4.69
CA ARG A 27 14.40 0.53 -5.06
C ARG A 27 15.40 1.66 -4.83
N GLN A 28 16.47 1.36 -4.12
CA GLN A 28 17.63 2.24 -4.00
C GLN A 28 18.72 1.67 -4.92
N SER A 29 19.03 2.36 -6.00
CA SER A 29 20.16 1.98 -6.85
C SER A 29 21.46 2.48 -6.22
N GLY A 30 22.52 1.68 -6.27
CA GLY A 30 23.82 2.05 -5.69
C GLY A 30 24.53 3.11 -6.52
N LYS A 31 25.29 3.98 -5.83
CA LYS A 31 26.07 5.16 -6.28
C LYS A 31 25.30 6.45 -6.53
N GLU A 32 24.08 6.41 -7.05
CA GLU A 32 23.22 7.59 -7.14
C GLU A 32 22.10 7.46 -6.11
N LYS A 33 21.90 8.47 -5.25
CA LYS A 33 20.79 8.51 -4.25
C LYS A 33 19.40 8.62 -4.89
N ASN A 34 19.23 8.15 -6.13
CA ASN A 34 17.97 8.11 -6.83
C ASN A 34 17.12 6.98 -6.25
N LYS A 35 16.09 7.38 -5.49
CA LYS A 35 15.06 6.48 -4.97
C LYS A 35 14.02 6.30 -6.06
N GLU A 36 13.99 5.12 -6.67
CA GLU A 36 12.92 4.76 -7.59
C GLU A 36 11.76 4.20 -6.77
N ILE A 37 10.59 4.85 -6.82
CA ILE A 37 9.37 4.36 -6.19
C ILE A 37 8.41 3.96 -7.32
N SER A 38 7.95 2.72 -7.29
CA SER A 38 6.89 2.20 -8.15
C SER A 38 5.77 1.64 -7.27
N GLY A 39 4.53 1.59 -7.76
CA GLY A 39 3.42 1.06 -6.97
C GLY A 39 2.19 0.75 -7.81
N TRP A 40 1.27 -0.05 -7.25
CA TRP A 40 0.04 -0.47 -7.91
C TRP A 40 -0.82 0.74 -8.34
N ARG A 41 -0.84 1.78 -7.51
CA ARG A 41 -1.30 3.13 -7.86
C ARG A 41 -0.22 4.13 -7.44
N PHE A 42 0.55 4.59 -8.42
CA PHE A 42 1.59 5.60 -8.25
C PHE A 42 1.24 6.85 -9.06
N THR A 43 1.33 8.04 -8.45
CA THR A 43 1.09 9.30 -9.15
C THR A 43 2.25 10.24 -8.88
N ALA A 44 3.10 10.45 -9.89
CA ALA A 44 4.14 11.48 -9.92
C ALA A 44 4.96 11.66 -8.63
N GLY A 45 5.53 10.59 -8.07
CA GLY A 45 6.36 10.68 -6.86
C GLY A 45 5.59 10.62 -5.54
N ASN A 46 4.26 10.63 -5.57
CA ASN A 46 3.42 10.52 -4.38
C ASN A 46 2.74 9.14 -4.31
N ASN A 47 3.03 8.40 -3.25
CA ASN A 47 2.42 7.11 -2.93
C ASN A 47 1.46 7.17 -1.72
N LEU A 48 1.28 8.36 -1.14
CA LEU A 48 0.51 8.59 0.09
C LEU A 48 -0.88 9.19 -0.14
N SER A 49 -1.33 9.35 -1.39
CA SER A 49 -2.67 9.86 -1.73
C SER A 49 -3.75 8.77 -1.55
N PRO A 50 -4.53 8.74 -0.44
CA PRO A 50 -5.45 7.64 -0.15
C PRO A 50 -6.64 7.58 -1.12
N ASP A 51 -6.96 8.71 -1.76
CA ASP A 51 -7.90 8.85 -2.86
C ASP A 51 -7.49 8.08 -4.12
N LYS A 52 -6.20 7.75 -4.26
CA LYS A 52 -5.67 6.96 -5.38
C LYS A 52 -5.55 5.47 -5.08
N PHE A 53 -5.84 5.02 -3.86
CA PHE A 53 -5.67 3.61 -3.48
C PHE A 53 -6.66 2.70 -4.22
N GLY A 54 -6.23 1.47 -4.47
CA GLY A 54 -7.12 0.40 -4.97
C GLY A 54 -8.00 -0.14 -3.85
N PHE A 55 -8.96 -0.99 -4.20
CA PHE A 55 -9.81 -1.68 -3.23
C PHE A 55 -9.39 -3.13 -3.06
N LEU A 56 -9.21 -3.56 -1.81
CA LEU A 56 -9.09 -4.96 -1.41
C LEU A 56 -10.43 -5.44 -0.85
N LEU A 57 -11.01 -6.46 -1.48
CA LEU A 57 -12.23 -7.12 -1.02
C LEU A 57 -11.85 -8.37 -0.22
N PHE A 58 -12.28 -8.42 1.03
CA PHE A 58 -12.11 -9.60 1.88
C PHE A 58 -13.25 -10.59 1.62
N ARG A 59 -12.93 -11.86 1.40
CA ARG A 59 -13.89 -12.94 1.18
C ARG A 59 -13.75 -13.98 2.27
#